data_AF-A0A0R3PPJ4-F1
#
_entry.id   AF-A0A0R3PPJ4-F1
#
_cell.length_a   1.000
_cell.length_b   1.000
_cell.length_c   1.000
_cell.angle_alpha   90.00
_cell.angle_beta   90.00
_cell.angle_gamma   90.00
#
_symmetry.space_group_name_H-M   'P 1'
#
loop_
_entity.id
_entity.type
_entity.pdbx_description
1 polymer ?
#
loop_
_entity_poly.entity_id
_entity_poly.type
_entity_poly.pdbx_seq_one_letter_code
_entity_poly.pdbx_strand_id
1 'polypeptide(L)'
;MITLQLAIVFGTATLSYGSECVGKTPPAEMDLSSISFLQSYKVSGVISDWFNKNAVAFDEFANSDLISTLLSYRSGTSLQWVTIKADKNVFLYNRTIGYCDKANSSCLESFPELLRVSKNLSSMATLLEGLVDFSKTNKGFKRGHKIVAGMKGVHWVSCVKDTDGSDNLQVEVVFTDENPLKPPSSAFNNPLVVFLQVGVYGNFSGEISEQFSILFI
;
A
#
# COMPACT_ATOMS: atom_id res chain seq x y z
N MET A 1 11.86 -22.59 -17.10
CA MET A 1 11.10 -21.50 -16.45
C MET A 1 10.71 -22.00 -15.08
N ILE A 2 11.33 -21.50 -14.01
CA ILE A 2 11.02 -21.94 -12.64
C ILE A 2 9.99 -20.99 -12.08
N THR A 3 8.74 -21.45 -11.99
CA THR A 3 7.65 -20.71 -11.38
C THR A 3 7.74 -20.92 -9.88
N LEU A 4 8.28 -19.95 -9.15
CA LEU A 4 8.28 -19.98 -7.69
C LEU A 4 6.85 -19.60 -7.24
N GLN A 5 6.03 -20.60 -6.91
CA GLN A 5 4.72 -20.37 -6.31
C GLN A 5 4.90 -20.16 -4.81
N LEU A 6 4.89 -18.90 -4.38
CA LEU A 6 4.81 -18.56 -2.96
C LEU A 6 3.33 -18.68 -2.54
N ALA A 7 2.97 -19.82 -1.94
CA ALA A 7 1.68 -20.00 -1.31
C ALA A 7 1.73 -19.43 0.12
N ILE A 8 1.25 -18.21 0.32
CA ILE A 8 0.99 -17.69 1.66
C ILE A 8 -0.43 -18.12 2.04
N VAL A 9 -0.53 -19.21 2.81
CA VAL A 9 -1.78 -19.63 3.44
C VAL A 9 -1.95 -18.79 4.71
N PHE A 10 -2.78 -17.75 4.67
CA PHE A 10 -3.33 -17.19 5.90
C PHE A 10 -4.45 -18.11 6.38
N GLY A 11 -4.09 -18.99 7.32
CA GLY A 11 -5.08 -19.70 8.13
C GLY A 11 -5.98 -18.69 8.82
N THR A 12 -7.25 -19.07 9.01
CA THR A 12 -8.28 -18.31 9.72
C THR A 12 -7.90 -18.07 11.18
N ALA A 13 -6.96 -17.16 11.43
CA ALA A 13 -6.85 -16.48 12.70
C ALA A 13 -7.72 -15.22 12.56
N THR A 14 -8.84 -15.18 13.27
CA THR A 14 -9.47 -13.91 13.64
C THR A 14 -8.47 -13.16 14.51
N LEU A 15 -7.51 -12.48 13.86
CA LEU A 15 -6.66 -11.51 14.50
C LEU A 15 -7.55 -10.29 14.72
N SER A 16 -8.19 -10.18 15.90
CA SER A 16 -8.62 -8.86 16.35
C SER A 16 -7.33 -8.08 16.62
N TYR A 17 -6.77 -7.43 15.60
CA TYR A 17 -5.74 -6.43 15.78
C TYR A 17 -6.41 -5.28 16.53
N GLY A 18 -6.33 -5.32 17.86
CA GLY A 18 -6.66 -4.17 18.69
C GLY A 18 -5.83 -2.98 18.24
N SER A 19 -6.41 -1.79 18.26
CA SER A 19 -5.70 -0.58 17.83
C SER A 19 -4.42 -0.39 18.65
N GLU A 20 -3.32 -0.08 17.97
CA GLU A 20 -2.05 0.30 18.59
C GLU A 20 -2.06 1.73 19.14
N CYS A 21 -3.16 2.44 18.91
CA CYS A 21 -3.41 3.81 19.36
C CYS A 21 -4.18 3.85 20.70
N VAL A 22 -4.47 2.69 21.32
CA VAL A 22 -5.10 2.62 22.64
C VAL A 22 -4.08 2.98 23.74
N GLY A 23 -4.48 3.88 24.64
CA GLY A 23 -3.71 4.23 25.83
C GLY A 23 -2.64 5.31 25.58
N LYS A 24 -1.52 5.23 26.32
CA LYS A 24 -0.43 6.21 26.25
C LYS A 24 0.49 5.84 25.09
N THR A 25 0.26 6.43 23.91
CA THR A 25 1.15 6.27 22.76
C THR A 25 2.51 6.94 23.04
N PRO A 26 3.62 6.39 22.51
CA PRO A 26 4.89 7.11 22.51
C PRO A 26 4.75 8.47 21.82
N PRO A 27 5.66 9.43 22.09
CA PRO A 27 5.69 10.69 21.35
C PRO A 27 5.78 10.45 19.84
N ALA A 28 4.86 11.05 19.09
CA ALA A 28 4.80 10.98 17.65
C ALA A 28 5.81 11.97 17.04
N GLU A 29 7.05 11.53 16.86
CA GLU A 29 8.16 12.40 16.45
C GLU A 29 8.72 12.07 15.07
N MET A 30 8.42 10.87 14.55
CA MET A 30 9.01 10.34 13.33
C MET A 30 8.06 10.47 12.14
N ASP A 31 8.59 11.01 11.03
CA ASP A 31 7.97 10.95 9.71
C ASP A 31 8.66 9.91 8.82
N LEU A 32 8.13 9.73 7.62
CA LEU A 32 8.60 8.75 6.64
C LEU A 32 9.44 9.38 5.52
N SER A 33 10.02 10.57 5.72
CA SER A 33 10.76 11.30 4.67
C SER A 33 11.99 10.57 4.16
N SER A 34 12.47 9.54 4.85
CA SER A 34 13.55 8.66 4.38
C SER A 34 13.11 7.71 3.25
N ILE A 35 11.80 7.59 2.99
CA ILE A 35 11.24 6.75 1.95
C ILE A 35 11.17 7.57 0.64
N SER A 36 11.84 7.11 -0.40
CA SER A 36 11.87 7.79 -1.71
C SER A 36 11.63 6.84 -2.87
N PHE A 37 10.56 7.01 -3.63
CA PHE A 37 10.30 6.11 -4.76
C PHE A 37 11.11 6.49 -6.01
N LEU A 38 11.58 5.49 -6.76
CA LEU A 38 12.32 5.73 -8.00
C LEU A 38 11.36 6.10 -9.12
N GLN A 39 11.82 6.87 -10.11
CA GLN A 39 11.02 7.20 -11.29
C GLN A 39 10.75 5.99 -12.19
N SER A 40 11.63 5.00 -12.16
CA SER A 40 11.48 3.73 -12.86
C SER A 40 11.52 2.59 -11.87
N TYR A 41 10.50 1.74 -11.88
CA TYR A 41 10.35 0.65 -10.92
C TYR A 41 9.47 -0.46 -11.46
N LYS A 42 9.55 -1.60 -10.79
CA LYS A 42 8.55 -2.65 -10.82
C LYS A 42 8.21 -3.00 -9.37
N VAL A 43 6.93 -3.07 -9.06
CA VAL A 43 6.43 -3.49 -7.75
C VAL A 43 5.24 -4.41 -7.95
N SER A 44 5.15 -5.43 -7.11
CA SER A 44 4.05 -6.36 -7.09
C SER A 44 3.45 -6.44 -5.69
N GLY A 45 2.26 -6.99 -5.55
CA GLY A 45 1.68 -7.06 -4.23
C GLY A 45 0.23 -7.51 -4.19
N VAL A 46 -0.37 -7.36 -3.01
CA VAL A 46 -1.76 -7.67 -2.77
C VAL A 46 -2.42 -6.52 -2.04
N ILE A 47 -3.50 -6.02 -2.61
CA ILE A 47 -4.42 -5.09 -1.99
C ILE A 47 -5.53 -5.92 -1.34
N SER A 48 -5.74 -5.74 -0.03
CA SER A 48 -6.74 -6.49 0.75
C SER A 48 -7.66 -5.53 1.49
N ASP A 49 -8.96 -5.70 1.25
CA ASP A 49 -10.05 -5.14 2.03
C ASP A 49 -10.62 -6.24 2.90
N TRP A 50 -10.33 -6.15 4.19
CA TRP A 50 -10.68 -7.19 5.16
C TRP A 50 -12.16 -7.20 5.51
N PHE A 51 -12.82 -6.04 5.40
CA PHE A 51 -14.25 -5.90 5.70
C PHE A 51 -15.12 -6.46 4.58
N ASN A 52 -14.81 -6.07 3.35
CA ASN A 52 -15.54 -6.56 2.17
C ASN A 52 -15.03 -7.93 1.70
N LYS A 53 -14.06 -8.53 2.42
CA LYS A 53 -13.48 -9.86 2.12
C LYS A 53 -12.97 -9.95 0.69
N ASN A 54 -12.39 -8.85 0.21
CA ASN A 54 -11.89 -8.72 -1.15
C ASN A 54 -10.36 -8.64 -1.13
N ALA A 55 -9.74 -9.28 -2.10
CA ALA A 55 -8.31 -9.21 -2.30
C ALA A 55 -7.99 -9.21 -3.79
N VAL A 56 -7.08 -8.33 -4.19
CA VAL A 56 -6.66 -8.14 -5.57
C VAL A 56 -5.14 -8.14 -5.61
N ALA A 57 -4.58 -9.04 -6.41
CA ALA A 57 -3.15 -8.99 -6.68
C ALA A 57 -2.87 -7.88 -7.70
N PHE A 58 -1.78 -7.15 -7.52
CA PHE A 58 -1.36 -6.12 -8.47
C PHE A 58 0.09 -6.32 -8.90
N ASP A 59 0.37 -5.88 -10.12
CA ASP A 59 1.71 -5.69 -10.66
C ASP A 59 1.76 -4.31 -11.31
N GLU A 60 2.63 -3.44 -10.83
CA GLU A 60 2.89 -2.14 -11.44
C GLU A 60 4.31 -2.04 -11.97
N PHE A 61 4.42 -1.53 -13.19
CA PHE A 61 5.67 -1.16 -13.81
C PHE A 61 5.59 0.29 -14.26
N ALA A 62 6.61 1.08 -13.95
CA ALA A 62 6.73 2.45 -14.43
C ALA A 62 8.12 2.71 -14.98
N ASN A 63 8.18 3.54 -16.02
CA ASN A 63 9.40 4.11 -16.57
C ASN A 63 9.18 5.60 -16.89
N SER A 64 10.09 6.22 -17.67
CA SER A 64 9.97 7.62 -18.08
C SER A 64 8.73 7.93 -18.92
N ASP A 65 8.20 6.94 -19.64
CA ASP A 65 7.24 7.15 -20.71
C ASP A 65 5.83 6.68 -20.34
N LEU A 66 5.73 5.62 -19.52
CA LEU A 66 4.46 5.01 -19.15
C LEU A 66 4.45 4.47 -17.72
N ILE A 67 3.23 4.28 -17.21
CA ILE A 67 2.91 3.49 -16.02
C ILE A 67 1.94 2.40 -16.50
N SER A 68 2.19 1.14 -16.16
CA SER A 68 1.25 0.06 -16.39
C SER A 68 0.98 -0.69 -15.10
N THR A 69 -0.30 -0.78 -14.75
CA THR A 69 -0.76 -1.45 -13.54
C THR A 69 -1.76 -2.53 -13.89
N LEU A 70 -1.41 -3.77 -13.60
CA LEU A 70 -2.26 -4.94 -13.75
C LEU A 70 -2.93 -5.26 -12.42
N LEU A 71 -4.24 -5.43 -12.41
CA LEU A 71 -5.01 -6.00 -11.31
C LEU A 71 -5.50 -7.39 -11.70
N SER A 72 -5.27 -8.36 -10.84
CA SER A 72 -5.71 -9.74 -10.99
C SER A 72 -6.64 -10.10 -9.84
N TYR A 73 -7.90 -10.35 -10.19
CA TYR A 73 -8.95 -10.69 -9.24
C TYR A 73 -9.06 -12.20 -9.07
N ARG A 74 -9.49 -12.64 -7.89
CA ARG A 74 -9.73 -14.07 -7.60
C ARG A 74 -10.76 -14.71 -8.54
N SER A 75 -11.67 -13.93 -9.12
CA SER A 75 -12.63 -14.38 -10.13
C SER A 75 -11.98 -14.85 -11.45
N GLY A 76 -10.67 -14.65 -11.62
CA GLY A 76 -9.98 -14.89 -12.89
C GLY A 76 -10.04 -13.69 -13.84
N THR A 77 -10.75 -12.62 -13.45
CA THR A 77 -10.74 -11.35 -14.19
C THR A 77 -9.38 -10.68 -14.03
N SER A 78 -8.81 -10.19 -15.12
CA SER A 78 -7.60 -9.36 -15.08
C SER A 78 -7.76 -8.11 -15.92
N LEU A 79 -7.41 -6.98 -15.32
CA LEU A 79 -7.59 -5.65 -15.88
C LEU A 79 -6.25 -4.91 -15.81
N GLN A 80 -5.81 -4.33 -16.92
CA GLN A 80 -4.53 -3.66 -17.03
C GLN A 80 -4.74 -2.20 -17.43
N TRP A 81 -4.36 -1.29 -16.56
CA TRP A 81 -4.33 0.14 -16.85
C TRP A 81 -2.96 0.50 -17.40
N VAL A 82 -2.95 1.36 -18.41
CA VAL A 82 -1.73 1.90 -19.02
C VAL A 82 -1.90 3.41 -19.12
N THR A 83 -1.08 4.15 -18.38
CA THR A 83 -1.00 5.61 -18.44
C THR A 83 0.23 6.00 -19.25
N ILE A 84 0.02 6.71 -20.35
CA ILE A 84 1.12 7.32 -21.12
C ILE A 84 1.40 8.70 -20.49
N LYS A 85 2.63 8.94 -20.03
CA LYS A 85 2.97 10.17 -19.27
C LYS A 85 2.95 11.42 -20.14
N ALA A 86 3.34 11.29 -21.42
CA ALA A 86 3.48 12.42 -22.34
C ALA A 86 2.16 13.18 -22.58
N ASP A 87 1.05 12.44 -22.68
CA ASP A 87 -0.28 12.99 -22.98
C ASP A 87 -1.28 12.79 -21.83
N LYS A 88 -0.87 12.13 -20.75
CA LYS A 88 -1.69 11.74 -19.59
C LYS A 88 -2.92 10.90 -19.97
N ASN A 89 -2.91 10.27 -21.14
CA ASN A 89 -4.00 9.38 -21.51
C ASN A 89 -3.86 8.07 -20.73
N VAL A 90 -4.99 7.62 -20.17
CA VAL A 90 -5.10 6.34 -19.50
C VAL A 90 -5.92 5.40 -20.38
N PHE A 91 -5.46 4.18 -20.54
CA PHE A 91 -6.13 3.11 -21.26
C PHE A 91 -6.38 1.95 -20.31
N LEU A 92 -7.54 1.32 -20.45
CA LEU A 92 -7.90 0.11 -19.73
C LEU A 92 -7.97 -1.05 -20.71
N TYR A 93 -7.05 -1.99 -20.56
CA TYR A 93 -7.03 -3.25 -21.28
C TYR A 93 -7.60 -4.37 -20.41
N ASN A 94 -8.75 -4.90 -20.80
CA ASN A 94 -9.32 -6.10 -20.20
C ASN A 94 -8.68 -7.34 -20.83
N ARG A 95 -7.78 -7.97 -20.08
CA ARG A 95 -7.02 -9.15 -20.52
C ARG A 95 -7.87 -10.40 -20.66
N THR A 96 -8.98 -10.48 -19.93
CA THR A 96 -9.88 -11.63 -19.98
C THR A 96 -10.64 -11.70 -21.31
N ILE A 97 -11.11 -10.55 -21.82
CA ILE A 97 -11.88 -10.48 -23.08
C ILE A 97 -11.05 -10.00 -24.28
N GLY A 98 -9.84 -9.48 -24.04
CA GLY A 98 -8.93 -9.00 -25.08
C GLY A 98 -9.32 -7.64 -25.68
N TYR A 99 -9.88 -6.74 -24.89
CA TYR A 99 -10.41 -5.45 -25.35
C TYR A 99 -9.76 -4.26 -24.64
N CYS A 100 -9.57 -3.14 -25.35
CA CYS A 100 -8.91 -1.93 -24.84
C CYS A 100 -9.81 -0.71 -25.03
N ASP A 101 -10.03 0.04 -23.95
CA ASP A 101 -10.79 1.29 -23.93
C ASP A 101 -9.97 2.45 -23.39
N LYS A 102 -10.41 3.67 -23.70
CA LYS A 102 -9.95 4.85 -22.96
C LYS A 102 -10.53 4.84 -21.55
N ALA A 103 -9.69 5.09 -20.56
CA ALA A 103 -10.08 5.21 -19.16
C ALA A 103 -9.92 6.66 -18.67
N ASN A 104 -10.70 7.01 -17.67
CA ASN A 104 -10.68 8.35 -17.07
C ASN A 104 -9.87 8.40 -15.77
N SER A 105 -9.53 7.25 -15.20
CA SER A 105 -8.91 7.10 -13.89
C SER A 105 -7.90 5.96 -13.85
N SER A 106 -7.02 6.02 -12.86
CA SER A 106 -6.06 4.96 -12.55
C SER A 106 -6.73 3.77 -11.85
N CYS A 107 -6.04 2.63 -11.79
CA CYS A 107 -6.58 1.43 -11.16
C CYS A 107 -6.77 1.58 -9.64
N LEU A 108 -5.90 2.34 -8.98
CA LEU A 108 -5.89 2.53 -7.52
C LEU A 108 -7.10 3.32 -7.02
N GLU A 109 -7.72 4.14 -7.89
CA GLU A 109 -8.97 4.85 -7.57
C GLU A 109 -10.15 3.90 -7.35
N SER A 110 -10.01 2.61 -7.69
CA SER A 110 -10.97 1.56 -7.31
C SER A 110 -10.93 1.23 -5.81
N PHE A 111 -9.96 1.78 -5.06
CA PHE A 111 -9.75 1.60 -3.63
C PHE A 111 -9.78 2.97 -2.93
N PRO A 112 -10.96 3.58 -2.75
CA PRO A 112 -11.10 4.94 -2.26
C PRO A 112 -10.54 5.15 -0.84
N GLU A 113 -10.38 4.09 -0.06
CA GLU A 113 -9.79 4.11 1.29
C GLU A 113 -8.35 4.65 1.26
N LEU A 114 -7.63 4.47 0.15
CA LEU A 114 -6.30 5.00 -0.04
C LEU A 114 -6.25 6.54 -0.05
N LEU A 115 -7.38 7.20 -0.32
CA LEU A 115 -7.49 8.66 -0.24
C LEU A 115 -7.25 9.20 1.17
N ARG A 116 -7.40 8.36 2.20
CA ARG A 116 -7.10 8.73 3.60
C ARG A 116 -5.60 9.00 3.83
N VAL A 117 -4.72 8.47 2.97
CA VAL A 117 -3.26 8.64 3.08
C VAL A 117 -2.61 9.31 1.86
N SER A 118 -3.23 9.27 0.68
CA SER A 118 -2.74 9.99 -0.50
C SER A 118 -3.87 10.56 -1.34
N LYS A 119 -3.77 11.85 -1.68
CA LYS A 119 -4.71 12.53 -2.59
C LYS A 119 -4.49 12.18 -4.07
N ASN A 120 -3.36 11.56 -4.40
CA ASN A 120 -3.00 11.22 -5.78
C ASN A 120 -2.77 9.72 -5.92
N LEU A 121 -3.77 9.04 -6.49
CA LEU A 121 -3.76 7.60 -6.70
C LEU A 121 -3.33 7.20 -8.11
N SER A 122 -2.72 8.11 -8.90
CA SER A 122 -2.34 7.79 -10.29
C SER A 122 -1.35 6.63 -10.45
N SER A 123 -0.59 6.29 -9.41
CA SER A 123 0.36 5.17 -9.36
C SER A 123 0.72 4.80 -7.92
N MET A 124 1.41 3.67 -7.73
CA MET A 124 1.99 3.29 -6.43
C MET A 124 3.03 4.31 -5.94
N ALA A 125 3.81 4.90 -6.86
CA ALA A 125 4.76 5.95 -6.52
C ALA A 125 4.06 7.15 -5.88
N THR A 126 2.99 7.65 -6.50
CA THR A 126 2.25 8.81 -5.99
C THR A 126 1.45 8.49 -4.72
N LEU A 127 1.01 7.23 -4.56
CA LEU A 127 0.46 6.75 -3.29
C LEU A 127 1.50 6.88 -2.16
N LEU A 128 2.72 6.40 -2.38
CA LEU A 128 3.79 6.45 -1.39
C LEU A 128 4.30 7.87 -1.14
N GLU A 129 4.39 8.71 -2.16
CA GLU A 129 4.66 10.15 -2.00
C GLU A 129 3.61 10.82 -1.10
N GLY A 130 2.33 10.54 -1.35
CA GLY A 130 1.25 11.02 -0.50
C GLY A 130 1.33 10.52 0.93
N LEU A 131 1.71 9.25 1.15
CA LEU A 131 1.95 8.69 2.47
C LEU A 131 3.10 9.40 3.20
N VAL A 132 4.18 9.72 2.49
CA VAL A 132 5.29 10.50 3.04
C VAL A 132 4.81 11.90 3.44
N ASP A 133 4.04 12.57 2.58
CA ASP A 133 3.47 13.89 2.90
C ASP A 133 2.48 13.85 4.07
N PHE A 134 1.64 12.81 4.14
CA PHE A 134 0.76 12.54 5.27
C PHE A 134 1.57 12.43 6.57
N SER A 135 2.69 11.69 6.57
CA SER A 135 3.51 11.46 7.76
C SER A 135 4.18 12.72 8.32
N LYS A 136 4.41 13.75 7.48
CA LYS A 136 4.97 15.04 7.93
C LYS A 136 4.00 15.80 8.83
N THR A 137 2.71 15.68 8.55
CA THR A 137 1.64 16.33 9.34
C THR A 137 1.19 15.42 10.48
N ASN A 138 1.01 14.14 10.17
CA ASN A 138 0.54 13.11 11.08
C ASN A 138 1.71 12.20 11.47
N LYS A 139 2.63 12.76 12.24
CA LYS A 139 3.80 12.03 12.73
C LYS A 139 3.38 10.74 13.43
N GLY A 140 4.24 9.74 13.35
CA GLY A 140 4.05 8.47 14.02
C GLY A 140 5.18 8.16 14.99
N PHE A 141 5.11 6.96 15.55
CA PHE A 141 6.11 6.42 16.45
C PHE A 141 6.59 5.05 15.97
N LYS A 142 7.84 4.72 16.31
CA LYS A 142 8.43 3.41 16.03
C LYS A 142 8.04 2.41 17.12
N ARG A 143 7.48 1.27 16.71
CA ARG A 143 7.11 0.15 17.60
C ARG A 143 8.15 -0.97 17.66
N GLY A 144 9.24 -0.83 16.90
CA GLY A 144 10.31 -1.81 16.79
C GLY A 144 10.43 -2.35 15.37
N HIS A 145 10.57 -3.66 15.23
CA HIS A 145 10.60 -4.34 13.94
C HIS A 145 9.43 -5.32 13.81
N LYS A 146 8.86 -5.41 12.61
CA LYS A 146 7.79 -6.36 12.26
C LYS A 146 8.27 -7.16 11.05
N ILE A 147 7.93 -8.46 11.01
CA ILE A 147 8.23 -9.32 9.87
C ILE A 147 6.98 -9.38 9.01
N VAL A 148 7.11 -8.98 7.74
CA VAL A 148 6.03 -9.04 6.75
C VAL A 148 6.57 -9.71 5.49
N ALA A 149 5.85 -10.71 4.97
CA ALA A 149 6.26 -11.53 3.81
C ALA A 149 7.71 -12.05 3.90
N GLY A 150 8.16 -12.42 5.11
CA GLY A 150 9.51 -12.93 5.35
C GLY A 150 10.60 -11.85 5.44
N MET A 151 10.27 -10.56 5.29
CA MET A 151 11.18 -9.44 5.43
C MET A 151 11.01 -8.76 6.78
N LYS A 152 12.11 -8.53 7.49
CA LYS A 152 12.13 -7.71 8.70
C LYS A 152 12.20 -6.23 8.30
N GLY A 153 11.25 -5.43 8.77
CA GLY A 153 11.24 -3.98 8.56
C GLY A 153 10.98 -3.20 9.84
N VAL A 154 11.23 -1.89 9.78
CA VAL A 154 10.86 -0.93 10.82
C VAL A 154 9.34 -0.79 10.84
N HIS A 155 8.75 -0.97 12.02
CA HIS A 155 7.32 -0.80 12.21
C HIS A 155 7.02 0.62 12.72
N TRP A 156 6.34 1.40 11.89
CA TRP A 156 5.88 2.74 12.19
C TRP A 156 4.35 2.79 12.23
N VAL A 157 3.82 3.51 13.20
CA VAL A 157 2.38 3.68 13.40
C VAL A 157 2.08 5.15 13.63
N SER A 158 1.11 5.68 12.90
CA SER A 158 0.53 7.00 13.14
C SER A 158 -0.94 6.87 13.56
N CYS A 159 -1.31 7.68 14.54
CA CYS A 159 -2.62 7.69 15.18
C CYS A 159 -3.22 9.08 15.02
N VAL A 160 -4.13 9.24 14.06
CA VAL A 160 -4.82 10.51 13.82
C VAL A 160 -6.17 10.45 14.51
N LYS A 161 -6.35 11.35 15.49
CA LYS A 161 -7.65 11.56 16.10
C LYS A 161 -8.36 12.65 15.34
N ASP A 162 -9.61 12.39 14.97
CA ASP A 162 -10.46 13.45 14.49
C ASP A 162 -11.08 14.19 15.69
N THR A 163 -10.99 15.52 15.67
CA THR A 163 -11.53 16.37 16.73
C THR A 163 -13.04 16.57 16.62
N ASP A 164 -13.61 16.26 15.46
CA ASP A 164 -15.02 16.54 15.15
C ASP A 164 -15.95 15.34 15.43
N GLY A 165 -15.43 14.26 16.03
CA GLY A 165 -16.19 13.04 16.36
C GLY A 165 -16.35 12.07 15.19
N SER A 166 -15.64 12.30 14.08
CA SER A 166 -15.50 11.39 12.95
C SER A 166 -14.55 10.22 13.25
N ASP A 167 -14.41 9.35 12.25
CA ASP A 167 -13.43 8.27 12.18
C ASP A 167 -12.02 8.66 12.66
N ASN A 168 -11.50 7.92 13.64
CA ASN A 168 -10.08 7.91 13.98
C ASN A 168 -9.30 7.00 13.03
N LEU A 169 -8.11 7.43 12.64
CA LEU A 169 -7.28 6.73 11.67
C LEU A 169 -6.03 6.16 12.33
N GLN A 170 -5.79 4.86 12.12
CA GLN A 170 -4.50 4.22 12.38
C GLN A 170 -3.83 3.89 11.05
N VAL A 171 -2.64 4.44 10.82
CA VAL A 171 -1.82 4.11 9.64
C VAL A 171 -0.60 3.35 10.10
N GLU A 172 -0.47 2.11 9.68
CA GLU A 172 0.72 1.28 9.92
C GLU A 172 1.54 1.19 8.65
N VAL A 173 2.85 1.35 8.78
CA VAL A 173 3.81 1.19 7.70
C VAL A 173 4.94 0.29 8.18
N VAL A 174 5.26 -0.73 7.39
CA VAL A 174 6.50 -1.50 7.54
C VAL A 174 7.39 -1.18 6.36
N PHE A 175 8.53 -0.58 6.65
CA PHE A 175 9.50 -0.16 5.64
C PHE A 175 10.88 -0.71 5.99
N THR A 176 11.78 -0.79 5.00
CA THR A 176 13.12 -1.34 5.23
C THR A 176 13.96 -0.42 6.12
N ASP A 177 14.80 -1.02 6.98
CA ASP A 177 15.68 -0.27 7.88
C ASP A 177 16.90 0.31 7.15
N GLU A 178 17.79 0.98 7.87
CA GLU A 178 19.01 1.60 7.32
C GLU A 178 20.01 0.59 6.71
N ASN A 179 19.83 -0.73 6.94
CA ASN A 179 20.71 -1.77 6.41
C ASN A 179 19.91 -2.93 5.78
N PRO A 180 19.10 -2.68 4.73
CA PRO A 180 18.34 -3.75 4.14
C PRO A 180 19.26 -4.71 3.39
N LEU A 181 18.85 -5.98 3.30
CA LEU A 181 19.51 -7.01 2.49
C LEU A 181 19.66 -6.52 1.05
N LYS A 182 20.86 -6.03 0.70
CA LYS A 182 21.11 -5.49 -0.63
C LYS A 182 20.93 -6.59 -1.68
N PRO A 183 20.26 -6.30 -2.80
CA PRO A 183 20.17 -7.26 -3.88
C PRO A 183 21.58 -7.57 -4.41
N PRO A 184 21.79 -8.78 -4.97
CA PRO A 184 23.09 -9.16 -5.52
C PRO A 184 23.59 -8.24 -6.64
N SER A 185 22.69 -7.51 -7.29
CA SER A 185 22.99 -6.57 -8.36
C SER A 185 22.62 -5.16 -7.95
N SER A 186 23.53 -4.21 -8.17
CA SER A 186 23.32 -2.77 -7.95
C SER A 186 22.31 -2.14 -8.91
N ALA A 187 21.85 -2.89 -9.93
CA ALA A 187 20.76 -2.46 -10.80
C ALA A 187 19.39 -2.54 -10.11
N PHE A 188 19.30 -3.25 -8.98
CA PHE A 188 18.10 -3.35 -8.16
C PHE A 188 18.31 -2.57 -6.85
N ASN A 189 17.24 -1.97 -6.37
CA ASN A 189 17.19 -1.32 -5.06
C ASN A 189 16.29 -2.12 -4.13
N ASN A 190 16.51 -1.97 -2.82
CA ASN A 190 15.68 -2.62 -1.81
C ASN A 190 14.24 -2.09 -1.85
N PRO A 191 13.22 -2.93 -1.64
CA PRO A 191 11.86 -2.45 -1.48
C PRO A 191 11.81 -1.52 -0.27
N LEU A 192 11.38 -0.29 -0.50
CA LEU A 192 11.42 0.75 0.52
C LEU A 192 10.26 0.57 1.50
N VAL A 193 9.07 0.25 0.99
CA VAL A 193 7.89 -0.09 1.77
C VAL A 193 7.51 -1.53 1.49
N VAL A 194 7.23 -2.28 2.54
CA VAL A 194 6.84 -3.69 2.48
C VAL A 194 5.36 -3.84 2.84
N PHE A 195 4.83 -2.94 3.67
CA PHE A 195 3.45 -2.99 4.13
C PHE A 195 2.90 -1.60 4.38
N LEU A 196 1.66 -1.38 3.95
CA LEU A 196 0.81 -0.26 4.34
C LEU A 196 -0.51 -0.83 4.85
N GLN A 197 -0.97 -0.37 6.00
CA GLN A 197 -2.33 -0.64 6.47
C GLN A 197 -2.97 0.64 6.97
N VAL A 198 -4.26 0.78 6.65
CA VAL A 198 -5.12 1.86 7.06
C VAL A 198 -6.30 1.24 7.79
N GLY A 199 -6.40 1.52 9.10
CA GLY A 199 -7.51 1.10 9.95
C GLY A 199 -8.33 2.30 10.38
N VAL A 200 -9.65 2.17 10.32
CA VAL A 200 -10.61 3.22 10.64
C VAL A 200 -11.40 2.79 11.87
N TYR A 201 -11.49 3.67 12.86
CA TYR A 201 -12.05 3.37 14.16
C TYR A 201 -12.98 4.48 14.63
N GLY A 202 -14.20 4.17 15.08
CA GLY A 202 -15.04 5.17 15.75
C GLY A 202 -14.37 5.72 17.02
N ASN A 203 -13.71 4.83 17.77
CA ASN A 203 -12.73 5.16 18.80
C ASN A 203 -11.67 4.05 18.77
N PHE A 204 -10.40 4.35 19.04
CA PHE A 204 -9.34 3.34 19.07
C PHE A 204 -9.61 2.21 20.08
N SER A 205 -10.39 2.46 21.14
CA SER A 205 -10.80 1.42 22.08
C SER A 205 -12.02 0.59 21.62
N GLY A 206 -12.62 0.93 20.49
CA GLY A 206 -13.81 0.29 19.94
C GLY A 206 -13.48 -0.69 18.81
N GLU A 207 -14.53 -1.18 18.17
CA GLU A 207 -14.38 -2.01 16.97
C GLU A 207 -13.88 -1.17 15.80
N ILE A 208 -13.03 -1.80 14.99
CA ILE A 208 -12.62 -1.27 13.69
C ILE A 208 -13.83 -1.24 12.77
N SER A 209 -14.00 -0.18 11.99
CA SER A 209 -15.11 -0.02 11.02
C SER A 209 -14.67 -0.31 9.59
N GLU A 210 -13.42 -0.01 9.26
CA GLU A 210 -12.81 -0.31 7.96
C GLU A 210 -11.34 -0.71 8.16
N GLN A 211 -10.87 -1.66 7.36
CA GLN A 211 -9.47 -2.09 7.37
C GLN A 211 -9.01 -2.45 5.97
N PHE A 212 -8.02 -1.68 5.53
CA PHE A 212 -7.42 -1.82 4.22
C PHE A 212 -5.92 -2.03 4.36
N SER A 213 -5.35 -2.90 3.54
CA SER A 213 -3.90 -3.15 3.56
C SER A 213 -3.34 -3.41 2.18
N ILE A 214 -2.11 -2.97 1.97
CA ILE A 214 -1.29 -3.27 0.80
C ILE A 214 -0.01 -3.97 1.29
N LEU A 215 0.20 -5.17 0.79
CA LEU A 215 1.48 -5.85 0.85
C LEU A 215 2.26 -5.55 -0.42
N PHE A 216 3.49 -5.06 -0.29
CA PHE A 216 4.40 -4.78 -1.41
C PHE A 216 5.51 -5.84 -1.47
N ILE A 217 5.86 -6.26 -2.69
CA ILE A 217 6.88 -7.27 -3.03
C ILE A 217 7.70 -6.77 -4.21
#